data_AF-A0A7S3P637-F1
#
_entry.id   AF-A0A7S3P637-F1
#
_cell.length_a   1.000
_cell.length_b   1.000
_cell.length_c   1.000
_cell.angle_alpha   90.00
_cell.angle_beta   90.00
_cell.angle_gamma   90.00
#
_symmetry.space_group_name_H-M   'P 1'
#
loop_
_entity.id
_entity.type
_entity.pdbx_description
1 polymer ?
#
loop_
_entity_poly.entity_id
_entity_poly.type
_entity_poly.pdbx_seq_one_letter_code
_entity_poly.pdbx_strand_id
1 'polypeptide(L)'
;TMTTRSSTLGSLTVSATSTTLSTTSTTSRLLQAAASSSSSSSTTTVELSYTEWTTATKPTDPPVVFLHGLLGNKKNFASLARSLALQLKSQRRIFGLDMRNHGDSAVADDDDDDAHVVTDMSYASMAADVVAFLDKFELSQVVLVGHSMGGKIAQAV
;
A
#
# COMPACT_ATOMS: atom_id res chain seq x y z
N THR A 1 -32.55 -54.08 -35.10
CA THR A 1 -33.91 -54.63 -34.93
C THR A 1 -34.47 -54.12 -33.61
N MET A 2 -35.59 -53.38 -33.65
CA MET A 2 -36.62 -53.16 -32.60
C MET A 2 -36.14 -52.88 -31.15
N THR A 3 -36.65 -51.90 -30.37
CA THR A 3 -38.00 -51.33 -30.31
C THR A 3 -37.96 -50.08 -29.42
N THR A 4 -38.88 -49.15 -29.69
CA THR A 4 -39.21 -47.96 -28.90
C THR A 4 -39.78 -48.31 -27.52
N ARG A 5 -39.59 -47.43 -26.53
CA ARG A 5 -40.64 -47.14 -25.53
C ARG A 5 -40.49 -45.77 -24.88
N SER A 6 -41.59 -45.04 -24.96
CA SER A 6 -41.90 -43.73 -24.40
C SER A 6 -42.26 -43.83 -22.91
N SER A 7 -41.95 -42.80 -22.13
CA SER A 7 -42.65 -42.51 -20.87
C SER A 7 -42.61 -41.01 -20.56
N THR A 8 -43.80 -40.42 -20.58
CA THR A 8 -44.17 -39.05 -20.27
C THR A 8 -44.46 -38.91 -18.79
N LEU A 9 -43.76 -38.04 -18.06
CA LEU A 9 -44.11 -37.47 -16.74
C LEU A 9 -43.20 -36.25 -16.57
N GLY A 10 -43.57 -35.03 -16.19
CA GLY A 10 -44.81 -34.40 -15.74
C GLY A 10 -44.34 -32.99 -15.31
N SER A 11 -44.93 -31.95 -15.89
CA SER A 11 -44.59 -30.56 -15.59
C SER A 11 -44.93 -30.23 -14.13
N LEU A 12 -43.94 -29.82 -13.34
CA LEU A 12 -44.13 -29.24 -12.01
C LEU A 12 -43.94 -27.72 -12.12
N THR A 13 -45.07 -27.01 -12.19
CA THR A 13 -45.15 -25.56 -12.06
C THR A 13 -44.87 -25.15 -10.62
N VAL A 14 -43.71 -24.53 -10.37
CA VAL A 14 -43.41 -23.87 -9.10
C VAL A 14 -44.11 -22.51 -9.09
N SER A 15 -45.10 -22.37 -8.21
CA SER A 15 -45.85 -21.13 -8.00
C SER A 15 -44.96 -20.09 -7.31
N ALA A 16 -44.78 -18.93 -7.94
CA ALA A 16 -44.07 -17.79 -7.38
C ALA A 16 -44.98 -17.05 -6.38
N THR A 17 -44.66 -17.15 -5.09
CA THR A 17 -45.22 -16.24 -4.08
C THR A 17 -44.30 -15.03 -3.95
N SER A 18 -44.75 -13.91 -4.51
CA SER A 18 -44.17 -12.58 -4.29
C SER A 18 -44.36 -12.16 -2.83
N THR A 19 -43.25 -12.02 -2.10
CA THR A 19 -43.25 -11.32 -0.81
C THR A 19 -42.53 -9.99 -1.00
N THR A 20 -43.30 -8.92 -1.13
CA THR A 20 -42.80 -7.54 -1.15
C THR A 20 -42.42 -7.13 0.26
N LEU A 21 -41.12 -7.13 0.57
CA LEU A 21 -40.59 -6.47 1.76
C LEU A 21 -40.23 -5.03 1.40
N SER A 22 -41.13 -4.12 1.75
CA SER A 22 -40.87 -2.69 1.83
C SER A 22 -40.20 -2.40 3.17
N THR A 23 -38.95 -1.98 3.17
CA THR A 23 -38.31 -1.36 4.33
C THR A 23 -37.59 -0.09 3.93
N THR A 24 -37.97 0.95 4.65
CA THR A 24 -37.85 2.37 4.38
C THR A 24 -36.41 2.86 4.41
N SER A 25 -36.12 3.77 3.47
CA SER A 25 -34.90 4.57 3.39
C SER A 25 -34.62 5.31 4.70
N THR A 26 -33.61 4.87 5.44
CA THR A 26 -32.99 5.65 6.53
C THR A 26 -31.61 6.10 6.08
N THR A 27 -31.55 6.79 4.93
CA THR A 27 -30.40 7.59 4.58
C THR A 27 -30.45 8.91 5.34
N SER A 28 -29.28 9.35 5.83
CA SER A 28 -28.97 10.75 6.14
C SER A 28 -29.23 11.23 7.57
N ARG A 29 -28.51 10.67 8.56
CA ARG A 29 -28.14 11.42 9.78
C ARG A 29 -26.90 10.92 10.53
N LEU A 30 -26.00 10.20 9.84
CA LEU A 30 -24.68 9.79 10.37
C LEU A 30 -23.54 10.09 9.39
N LEU A 31 -23.68 11.15 8.58
CA LEU A 31 -22.61 11.66 7.68
C LEU A 31 -22.12 13.06 8.06
N GLN A 32 -22.54 13.58 9.22
CA GLN A 32 -22.22 14.95 9.67
C GLN A 32 -21.50 14.97 11.03
N ALA A 33 -20.48 14.12 11.20
CA ALA A 33 -19.64 14.15 12.40
C ALA A 33 -18.16 13.76 12.15
N ALA A 34 -17.65 13.95 10.92
CA ALA A 34 -16.22 13.81 10.62
C ALA A 34 -15.68 14.94 9.71
N ALA A 35 -16.46 16.00 9.48
CA ALA A 35 -16.02 17.19 8.77
C ALA A 35 -15.64 18.28 9.78
N SER A 36 -14.58 18.05 10.54
CA SER A 36 -13.87 18.99 11.43
C SER A 36 -12.63 18.23 11.90
N SER A 37 -11.39 18.49 11.50
CA SER A 37 -10.77 19.77 11.20
C SER A 37 -9.67 19.54 10.16
N SER A 38 -9.78 20.15 8.98
CA SER A 38 -8.64 20.26 8.07
C SER A 38 -7.72 21.36 8.58
N SER A 39 -7.03 21.11 9.70
CA SER A 39 -5.78 21.83 9.94
C SER A 39 -4.82 21.31 8.88
N SER A 40 -4.65 22.08 7.81
CA SER A 40 -3.54 21.90 6.87
C SER A 40 -2.25 22.23 7.60
N SER A 41 -1.87 21.37 8.55
CA SER A 41 -0.51 21.28 9.05
C SER A 41 0.28 20.84 7.83
N SER A 42 1.01 21.75 7.21
CA SER A 42 1.96 21.42 6.16
C SER A 42 3.00 20.49 6.77
N THR A 43 2.77 19.19 6.67
CA THR A 43 3.70 18.18 7.13
C THR A 43 4.97 18.30 6.31
N THR A 44 6.05 18.78 6.92
CA THR A 44 7.35 18.84 6.27
C THR A 44 7.82 17.41 5.98
N THR A 45 8.05 17.13 4.70
CA THR A 45 8.59 15.85 4.24
C THR A 45 10.10 15.92 4.10
N VAL A 46 10.78 14.80 4.33
CA VAL A 46 12.21 14.65 4.05
C VAL A 46 12.45 13.81 2.80
N GLU A 47 13.57 14.06 2.12
CA GLU A 47 14.00 13.20 1.03
C GLU A 47 14.52 11.88 1.59
N LEU A 48 13.88 10.77 1.18
CA LEU A 48 14.28 9.43 1.61
C LEU A 48 15.34 8.85 0.69
N SER A 49 16.47 8.45 1.26
CA SER A 49 17.46 7.61 0.61
C SER A 49 16.90 6.21 0.38
N TYR A 50 17.26 5.59 -0.75
CA TYR A 50 16.72 4.30 -1.15
C TYR A 50 17.75 3.44 -1.87
N THR A 51 17.43 2.14 -1.99
CA THR A 51 18.10 1.23 -2.91
C THR A 51 17.05 0.57 -3.76
N GLU A 52 17.30 0.53 -5.07
CA GLU A 52 16.44 -0.16 -6.03
C GLU A 52 17.10 -1.47 -6.48
N TRP A 53 16.32 -2.55 -6.46
CA TRP A 53 16.65 -3.83 -7.06
C TRP A 53 15.64 -4.11 -8.18
N THR A 54 16.13 -4.15 -9.41
CA THR A 54 15.33 -4.53 -10.57
C THR A 54 16.16 -5.40 -11.51
N THR A 55 15.56 -6.47 -12.03
CA THR A 55 16.12 -7.30 -13.10
C THR A 55 15.46 -6.97 -14.45
N ALA A 56 14.45 -6.10 -14.44
CA ALA A 56 13.60 -5.78 -15.58
C ALA A 56 14.10 -4.54 -16.32
N THR A 57 14.22 -4.66 -17.64
CA THR A 57 14.46 -3.50 -18.53
C THR A 57 13.22 -2.63 -18.70
N LYS A 58 12.02 -3.22 -18.56
CA LYS A 58 10.74 -2.52 -18.58
C LYS A 58 9.75 -3.18 -17.60
N PRO A 59 9.77 -2.79 -16.32
CA PRO A 59 8.86 -3.34 -15.33
C PRO A 59 7.42 -2.94 -15.66
N THR A 60 6.50 -3.91 -15.61
CA THR A 60 5.08 -3.73 -15.94
C THR A 60 4.16 -3.89 -14.74
N ASP A 61 4.68 -4.48 -13.66
CA ASP A 61 3.92 -4.80 -12.46
C ASP A 61 4.18 -3.77 -11.35
N PRO A 62 3.20 -3.54 -10.44
CA PRO A 62 3.37 -2.65 -9.29
C PRO A 62 4.63 -2.98 -8.49
N PRO A 63 5.46 -1.97 -8.16
CA PRO A 63 6.68 -2.20 -7.41
C PRO A 63 6.40 -2.61 -5.97
N VAL A 64 7.41 -3.21 -5.34
CA VAL A 64 7.42 -3.51 -3.90
C VAL A 64 8.27 -2.46 -3.22
N VAL A 65 7.79 -1.87 -2.14
CA VAL A 65 8.52 -0.87 -1.35
C VAL A 65 8.62 -1.37 0.09
N PHE A 66 9.84 -1.61 0.54
CA PHE A 66 10.16 -2.08 1.88
C PHE A 66 10.43 -0.92 2.85
N LEU A 67 9.76 -0.95 4.00
CA LEU A 67 9.91 0.02 5.09
C LEU A 67 10.46 -0.68 6.35
N HIS A 68 11.63 -0.27 6.82
CA HIS A 68 12.29 -0.90 7.96
C HIS A 68 11.67 -0.53 9.32
N GLY A 69 12.05 -1.29 10.36
CA GLY A 69 11.68 -1.01 11.75
C GLY A 69 12.61 -0.01 12.43
N LEU A 70 12.32 0.35 13.68
CA LEU A 70 13.21 1.19 14.48
C LEU A 70 14.62 0.58 14.57
N LEU A 71 15.66 1.43 14.54
CA LEU A 71 17.09 1.05 14.49
C LEU A 71 17.50 0.31 13.20
N GLY A 72 16.61 0.25 12.21
CA GLY A 72 16.86 -0.36 10.91
C GLY A 72 17.37 0.62 9.85
N ASN A 73 17.57 0.09 8.66
CA ASN A 73 17.88 0.81 7.43
C ASN A 73 17.46 -0.05 6.20
N LYS A 74 17.55 0.51 5.00
CA LYS A 74 17.21 -0.11 3.71
C LYS A 74 17.93 -1.43 3.45
N LYS A 75 19.12 -1.64 4.04
CA LYS A 75 19.90 -2.88 3.87
C LYS A 75 19.28 -4.07 4.60
N ASN A 76 18.39 -3.86 5.58
CA ASN A 76 17.73 -4.96 6.29
C ASN A 76 16.93 -5.88 5.35
N PHE A 77 16.42 -5.36 4.23
CA PHE A 77 15.68 -6.15 3.24
C PHE A 77 16.51 -6.60 2.05
N ALA A 78 17.80 -6.27 1.97
CA ALA A 78 18.60 -6.45 0.75
C ALA A 78 18.66 -7.91 0.26
N SER A 79 18.76 -8.88 1.16
CA SER A 79 18.74 -10.30 0.78
C SER A 79 17.37 -10.75 0.28
N LEU A 80 16.30 -10.31 0.94
CA LEU A 80 14.92 -10.62 0.53
C LEU A 80 14.59 -9.95 -0.81
N ALA A 81 14.92 -8.67 -0.98
CA ALA A 81 14.67 -7.92 -2.20
C ALA A 81 15.38 -8.56 -3.41
N ARG A 82 16.66 -8.93 -3.27
CA ARG A 82 17.40 -9.66 -4.32
C ARG A 82 16.76 -11.01 -4.64
N SER A 83 16.35 -11.77 -3.63
CA SER A 83 15.67 -13.06 -3.86
C SER A 83 14.35 -12.86 -4.62
N LEU A 84 13.54 -11.87 -4.23
CA LEU A 84 12.27 -11.57 -4.89
C LEU A 84 12.47 -11.11 -6.33
N ALA A 85 13.46 -10.24 -6.59
CA ALA A 85 13.76 -9.75 -7.93
C ALA A 85 14.16 -10.90 -8.90
N LEU A 86 14.69 -12.00 -8.38
CA LEU A 86 15.07 -13.19 -9.15
C LEU A 86 13.94 -14.24 -9.25
N GLN A 87 13.13 -14.38 -8.19
CA GLN A 87 12.16 -15.47 -8.07
C GLN A 87 10.76 -15.11 -8.59
N LEU A 88 10.39 -13.83 -8.57
CA LEU A 88 9.09 -13.41 -9.06
C LEU A 88 9.05 -13.51 -10.59
N LYS A 89 8.02 -14.20 -11.10
CA LYS A 89 7.77 -14.28 -12.55
C LYS A 89 7.47 -12.89 -13.14
N SER A 90 6.78 -12.06 -12.37
CA SER A 90 6.47 -10.66 -12.70
C SER A 90 7.71 -9.78 -12.61
N GLN A 91 7.93 -8.95 -13.62
CA GLN A 91 9.02 -8.00 -13.68
C GLN A 91 8.59 -6.70 -12.99
N ARG A 92 9.04 -6.49 -11.76
CA ARG A 92 8.70 -5.32 -10.94
C ARG A 92 9.95 -4.69 -10.32
N ARG A 93 9.89 -3.38 -10.06
CA ARG A 93 10.90 -2.67 -9.29
C ARG A 93 10.74 -3.02 -7.81
N ILE A 94 11.84 -3.13 -7.09
CA ILE A 94 11.81 -3.37 -5.64
C ILE A 94 12.67 -2.31 -4.97
N PHE A 95 12.09 -1.59 -4.02
CA PHE A 95 12.76 -0.54 -3.27
C PHE A 95 12.91 -0.92 -1.81
N GLY A 96 14.02 -0.50 -1.21
CA GLY A 96 14.18 -0.42 0.24
C GLY A 96 14.48 1.02 0.60
N LEU A 97 13.67 1.60 1.48
CA LEU A 97 13.82 2.99 1.92
C LEU A 97 14.55 3.04 3.25
N ASP A 98 15.39 4.06 3.42
CA ASP A 98 15.81 4.56 4.73
C ASP A 98 14.76 5.58 5.18
N MET A 99 14.08 5.30 6.30
CA MET A 99 13.10 6.23 6.85
C MET A 99 13.78 7.50 7.40
N ARG A 100 13.01 8.57 7.61
CA ARG A 100 13.52 9.81 8.24
C ARG A 100 14.40 9.51 9.47
N ASN A 101 15.51 10.23 9.59
CA ASN A 101 16.51 10.06 10.65
C ASN A 101 17.16 8.66 10.75
N HIS A 102 17.03 7.80 9.73
CA HIS A 102 17.67 6.49 9.68
C HIS A 102 18.55 6.35 8.44
N GLY A 103 19.57 5.49 8.54
CA GLY A 103 20.49 5.20 7.44
C GLY A 103 21.04 6.47 6.80
N ASP A 104 20.98 6.53 5.47
CA ASP A 104 21.49 7.66 4.72
C ASP A 104 20.43 8.79 4.56
N SER A 105 19.21 8.62 5.10
CA SER A 105 18.19 9.67 5.19
C SER A 105 18.33 10.55 6.45
N ALA A 106 19.37 10.30 7.26
CA ALA A 106 19.67 11.05 8.48
C ALA A 106 20.72 12.16 8.29
N VAL A 107 21.34 12.24 7.12
CA VAL A 107 22.50 13.10 6.86
C VAL A 107 22.09 14.25 5.95
N ALA A 108 22.38 15.49 6.35
CA ALA A 108 22.42 16.65 5.46
C ALA A 108 23.83 16.74 4.86
N ASP A 109 23.91 16.96 3.54
CA ASP A 109 25.17 17.13 2.80
C ASP A 109 25.70 18.58 2.84
N ASP A 110 25.30 19.40 3.82
CA ASP A 110 25.71 20.80 3.91
C ASP A 110 26.62 21.02 5.14
N ASP A 111 27.89 21.31 4.83
CA ASP A 111 29.08 21.35 5.69
C ASP A 111 29.09 22.29 6.93
N ASP A 112 27.96 22.85 7.38
CA ASP A 112 27.98 23.90 8.43
C ASP A 112 26.85 23.85 9.49
N ASP A 113 25.96 22.85 9.49
CA ASP A 113 24.83 22.76 10.45
C ASP A 113 24.66 21.32 10.97
N ASP A 114 24.44 21.13 12.28
CA ASP A 114 24.32 19.81 12.88
C ASP A 114 23.25 18.99 12.16
N ALA A 115 23.62 17.76 11.77
CA ALA A 115 22.80 16.77 11.06
C ALA A 115 21.30 17.05 11.19
N HIS A 116 20.59 17.28 10.07
CA HIS A 116 19.15 17.55 10.04
C HIS A 116 18.34 16.39 10.63
N VAL A 117 18.33 16.29 11.95
CA VAL A 117 17.49 15.39 12.71
C VAL A 117 16.14 16.07 12.82
N VAL A 118 15.17 15.58 12.05
CA VAL A 118 13.80 16.08 12.14
C VAL A 118 13.18 15.60 13.45
N THR A 119 12.70 16.52 14.28
CA THR A 119 12.16 16.18 15.62
C THR A 119 10.83 15.45 15.56
N ASP A 120 10.03 15.72 14.52
CA ASP A 120 8.78 15.02 14.30
C ASP A 120 9.02 13.61 13.75
N MET A 121 8.69 12.61 14.57
CA MET A 121 8.75 11.19 14.24
C MET A 121 7.36 10.55 14.27
N SER A 122 6.30 11.32 14.08
CA SER A 122 4.93 10.79 14.03
C SER A 122 4.74 9.86 12.81
N TYR A 123 3.88 8.85 12.94
CA TYR A 123 3.60 7.95 11.82
C TYR A 123 2.97 8.67 10.63
N ALA A 124 2.18 9.72 10.86
CA ALA A 124 1.59 10.53 9.81
C ALA A 124 2.67 11.26 9.00
N SER A 125 3.68 11.82 9.67
CA SER A 125 4.77 12.51 8.98
C SER A 125 5.68 11.54 8.24
N MET A 126 5.99 10.40 8.84
CA MET A 126 6.73 9.34 8.16
C MET A 126 5.98 8.76 6.96
N ALA A 127 4.65 8.65 7.02
CA ALA A 127 3.83 8.24 5.88
C ALA A 127 3.84 9.30 4.78
N ALA A 128 3.80 10.60 5.14
CA ALA A 128 3.93 11.69 4.18
C ALA A 128 5.26 11.65 3.41
N ASP A 129 6.38 11.27 4.06
CA ASP A 129 7.65 11.07 3.34
C ASP A 129 7.56 9.92 2.32
N VAL A 130 6.90 8.82 2.70
CA VAL A 130 6.69 7.69 1.79
C VAL A 130 5.84 8.12 0.61
N VAL A 131 4.74 8.86 0.83
CA VAL A 131 3.91 9.42 -0.24
C VAL A 131 4.72 10.34 -1.14
N ALA A 132 5.52 11.25 -0.58
CA ALA A 132 6.41 12.13 -1.36
C ALA A 132 7.42 11.35 -2.20
N PHE A 133 7.97 10.25 -1.68
CA PHE A 133 8.80 9.32 -2.44
C PHE A 133 8.00 8.67 -3.58
N LEU A 134 6.80 8.15 -3.32
CA LEU A 134 5.96 7.53 -4.34
C LEU A 134 5.61 8.50 -5.47
N ASP A 135 5.25 9.75 -5.13
CA ASP A 135 4.94 10.81 -6.08
C ASP A 135 6.16 11.18 -6.93
N LYS A 136 7.35 11.31 -6.31
CA LYS A 136 8.62 11.59 -7.01
C LYS A 136 8.94 10.55 -8.08
N PHE A 137 8.59 9.28 -7.85
CA PHE A 137 8.80 8.18 -8.80
C PHE A 137 7.56 7.85 -9.65
N GLU A 138 6.50 8.66 -9.58
CA GLU A 138 5.24 8.49 -10.29
C GLU A 138 4.58 7.12 -10.05
N LEU A 139 4.70 6.60 -8.82
CA LEU A 139 4.25 5.26 -8.43
C LEU A 139 2.82 5.29 -7.89
N SER A 140 1.83 5.21 -8.78
CA SER A 140 0.41 5.26 -8.42
C SER A 140 -0.16 3.98 -7.79
N GLN A 141 0.49 2.83 -7.97
CA GLN A 141 0.12 1.57 -7.35
C GLN A 141 1.37 0.86 -6.86
N VAL A 142 1.41 0.47 -5.59
CA VAL A 142 2.56 -0.19 -4.97
C VAL A 142 2.13 -1.28 -3.99
N VAL A 143 3.06 -2.20 -3.70
CA VAL A 143 2.96 -3.13 -2.57
C VAL A 143 3.88 -2.62 -1.48
N LEU A 144 3.31 -2.12 -0.38
CA LEU A 144 4.08 -1.71 0.80
C LEU A 144 4.30 -2.90 1.74
N VAL A 145 5.55 -3.12 2.14
CA VAL A 145 5.92 -4.15 3.10
C VAL A 145 6.70 -3.52 4.25
N GLY A 146 6.06 -3.42 5.41
CA GLY A 146 6.63 -2.77 6.58
C GLY A 146 6.96 -3.74 7.71
N HIS A 147 8.12 -3.57 8.35
CA HIS A 147 8.46 -4.27 9.59
C HIS A 147 8.32 -3.35 10.81
N SER A 148 7.54 -3.75 11.83
CA SER A 148 7.36 -3.00 13.08
C SER A 148 6.96 -1.53 12.84
N MET A 149 7.85 -0.55 13.10
CA MET A 149 7.66 0.87 12.77
C MET A 149 7.20 1.04 11.31
N GLY A 150 7.90 0.40 10.36
CA GLY A 150 7.54 0.42 8.95
C GLY A 150 6.15 -0.15 8.67
N GLY A 151 5.65 -1.09 9.47
CA GLY A 151 4.30 -1.63 9.33
C GLY A 151 3.22 -0.60 9.71
N LYS A 152 3.47 0.18 10.77
CA LYS A 152 2.58 1.28 11.16
C LYS A 152 2.61 2.43 10.17
N ILE A 153 3.78 2.72 9.59
CA ILE A 153 3.91 3.70 8.51
C ILE A 153 3.13 3.22 7.29
N ALA A 154 3.32 1.97 6.86
CA ALA A 154 2.60 1.41 5.71
C ALA A 154 1.07 1.44 5.87
N GLN A 155 0.56 1.31 7.10
CA GLN A 155 -0.88 1.43 7.38
C GLN A 155 -1.39 2.88 7.27
N ALA A 156 -0.52 3.87 7.46
CA ALA A 156 -0.87 5.29 7.45
C ALA A 156 -0.66 5.95 6.06
N VAL A 157 -0.22 5.19 5.06
CA VAL A 157 -0.10 5.57 3.64
C VAL A 157 -1.37 5.13 2.91
#